data_AF-A0A238UE56-F1
#
_entry.id   AF-A0A238UE56-F1
#
_cell.length_a   1.000
_cell.length_b   1.000
_cell.length_c   1.000
_cell.angle_alpha   90.00
_cell.angle_beta   90.00
_cell.angle_gamma   90.00
#
_symmetry.space_group_name_H-M   'P 1'
#
loop_
_entity.id
_entity.type
_entity.pdbx_description
1 polymer ?
#
loop_
_entity_poly.entity_id
_entity_poly.type
_entity_poly.pdbx_seq_one_letter_code
_entity_poly.pdbx_strand_id
1 'polypeptide(L)'
;MDNIINVSKCDNQLIIIAVNNSNENETVEICNIKSGNFNKVNVNIKIEDSGSNNIPEPIKLNGLEQDLSGTYTIKVPSGDYSLIYSGINWGGPYNFQFTFNDKLYELLDGSGGNLVGSIWNLGNLDIKFNINSST
;
A
#
# COMPACT_ATOMS: atom_id res chain seq x y z
N MET A 1 17.50 -3.97 -6.04
CA MET A 1 16.51 -2.93 -6.38
C MET A 1 15.72 -2.71 -5.12
N ASP A 2 15.58 -1.46 -4.67
CA ASP A 2 14.83 -1.19 -3.45
C ASP A 2 13.34 -1.34 -3.74
N ASN A 3 12.61 -2.02 -2.87
CA ASN A 3 11.17 -2.17 -2.98
C ASN A 3 10.53 -1.02 -2.20
N ILE A 4 10.16 0.05 -2.90
CA ILE A 4 9.64 1.28 -2.29
C ILE A 4 8.25 1.57 -2.82
N ILE A 5 7.32 1.79 -1.89
CA ILE A 5 6.01 2.36 -2.16
C ILE A 5 6.02 3.82 -1.73
N ASN A 6 5.63 4.74 -2.61
CA ASN A 6 5.33 6.12 -2.24
C ASN A 6 3.83 6.35 -2.38
N VAL A 7 3.13 6.62 -1.28
CA VAL A 7 1.72 7.00 -1.27
C VAL A 7 1.62 8.52 -1.25
N SER A 8 1.01 9.07 -2.29
CA SER A 8 0.89 10.52 -2.52
C SER A 8 -0.55 11.03 -2.44
N LYS A 9 -1.55 10.13 -2.55
CA LYS A 9 -2.97 10.44 -2.29
C LYS A 9 -3.66 9.25 -1.64
N CYS A 10 -4.49 9.51 -0.63
CA CYS A 10 -5.28 8.50 0.07
C CYS A 10 -6.53 9.10 0.70
N ASP A 11 -7.45 9.64 -0.09
CA ASP A 11 -8.74 10.04 0.46
C ASP A 11 -9.57 8.78 0.77
N ASN A 12 -9.99 8.64 2.02
CA ASN A 12 -10.56 7.45 2.65
C ASN A 12 -9.51 6.42 3.12
N GLN A 13 -9.43 5.24 2.52
CA GLN A 13 -8.51 4.18 2.98
C GLN A 13 -7.85 3.42 1.85
N LEU A 14 -6.52 3.28 1.93
CA LEU A 14 -5.69 2.46 1.05
C LEU A 14 -5.10 1.30 1.85
N ILE A 15 -5.31 0.09 1.36
CA ILE A 15 -4.71 -1.14 1.88
C ILE A 15 -3.83 -1.74 0.79
N ILE A 16 -2.59 -2.08 1.12
CA ILE A 16 -1.65 -2.74 0.21
C ILE A 16 -1.19 -4.05 0.86
N ILE A 17 -1.18 -5.13 0.10
CA ILE A 17 -0.86 -6.49 0.57
C ILE A 17 0.18 -7.09 -0.39
N ALA A 18 1.17 -7.77 0.17
CA ALA A 18 2.10 -8.61 -0.56
C ALA A 18 1.66 -10.08 -0.42
N VAL A 19 1.56 -10.78 -1.54
CA VAL A 19 1.17 -12.19 -1.62
C VAL A 19 2.38 -13.00 -2.07
N ASN A 20 2.86 -13.94 -1.26
CA ASN A 20 3.99 -14.81 -1.61
C ASN A 20 3.57 -15.77 -2.73
N ASN A 21 4.32 -15.79 -3.84
CA ASN A 21 4.04 -16.60 -5.01
C ASN A 21 4.51 -18.06 -4.87
N SER A 22 5.40 -18.34 -3.91
CA SER A 22 6.02 -19.65 -3.70
C SER A 22 5.28 -20.46 -2.63
N ASN A 23 4.73 -19.78 -1.63
CA ASN A 23 3.91 -20.34 -0.57
C ASN A 23 2.60 -19.53 -0.51
N GLU A 24 1.53 -20.00 -1.16
CA GLU A 24 0.23 -19.31 -1.28
C GLU A 24 -0.44 -18.95 0.08
N ASN A 25 0.16 -19.33 1.21
CA ASN A 25 -0.33 -19.08 2.57
C ASN A 25 0.39 -17.94 3.32
N GLU A 26 1.39 -17.30 2.72
CA GLU A 26 2.10 -16.17 3.33
C GLU A 26 1.73 -14.86 2.64
N THR A 27 0.64 -14.25 3.12
CA THR A 27 0.22 -12.91 2.74
C THR A 27 0.53 -11.93 3.84
N VAL A 28 1.10 -10.78 3.49
CA VAL A 28 1.48 -9.72 4.43
C VAL A 28 0.77 -8.43 4.06
N GLU A 29 0.00 -7.88 4.98
CA GLU A 29 -0.50 -6.51 4.85
C GLU A 29 0.70 -5.54 5.01
N ILE A 30 1.03 -4.83 3.94
CA ILE A 30 2.14 -3.87 3.91
C ILE A 30 1.72 -2.60 4.63
N CYS A 31 0.55 -2.07 4.29
CA CYS A 31 0.02 -0.89 4.93
C CYS A 31 -1.50 -0.82 4.90
N ASN A 32 -2.02 -0.04 5.82
CA ASN A 32 -3.41 0.36 5.93
C ASN A 32 -3.45 1.81 6.37
N ILE A 33 -3.56 2.68 5.37
CA ILE A 33 -3.49 4.13 5.52
C ILE A 33 -4.90 4.67 5.39
N LYS A 34 -5.30 5.48 6.36
CA LYS A 34 -6.54 6.24 6.34
C LYS A 34 -6.21 7.71 6.20
N SER A 35 -6.84 8.44 5.30
CA SER A 35 -6.76 9.90 5.25
C SER A 35 -8.05 10.47 4.62
N GLY A 36 -8.17 11.79 4.54
CA GLY A 36 -9.38 12.47 4.12
C GLY A 36 -9.31 13.95 4.47
N ASN A 37 -10.44 14.66 4.32
CA ASN A 37 -10.54 16.11 4.61
C ASN A 37 -9.49 16.97 3.89
N PHE A 38 -9.03 16.53 2.71
CA PHE A 38 -7.97 17.19 1.93
C PHE A 38 -6.60 17.28 2.64
N ASN A 39 -6.38 16.48 3.69
CA ASN A 39 -5.06 16.36 4.32
C ASN A 39 -4.05 15.80 3.32
N LYS A 40 -2.82 16.33 3.35
CA LYS A 40 -1.75 15.92 2.45
C LYS A 40 -1.22 14.54 2.84
N VAL A 41 -0.86 13.74 1.84
CA VAL A 41 -0.24 12.43 2.02
C VAL A 41 1.09 12.40 1.26
N ASN A 42 2.18 12.08 1.95
CA ASN A 42 3.52 11.86 1.39
C ASN A 42 4.27 10.81 2.21
N VAL A 43 3.85 9.56 2.06
CA VAL A 43 4.33 8.43 2.86
C VAL A 43 5.20 7.52 2.00
N ASN A 44 6.46 7.34 2.40
CA ASN A 44 7.37 6.36 1.80
C ASN A 44 7.40 5.09 2.65
N ILE A 45 7.19 3.92 2.06
CA ILE A 45 7.28 2.63 2.72
C ILE A 45 8.36 1.81 2.01
N LYS A 46 9.41 1.47 2.75
CA LYS A 46 10.46 0.55 2.33
C LYS A 46 10.08 -0.86 2.74
N ILE A 47 10.15 -1.79 1.79
CA ILE A 47 9.97 -3.22 2.05
C ILE A 47 11.36 -3.86 2.11
N GLU A 48 11.71 -4.37 3.28
CA GLU A 48 13.01 -4.97 3.55
C GLU A 48 12.84 -6.39 4.10
N ASP A 49 13.86 -7.22 3.91
CA ASP A 49 13.89 -8.57 4.45
C ASP A 49 13.78 -8.56 5.99
N SER A 50 12.94 -9.45 6.53
CA SER A 50 12.75 -9.63 7.97
C SER A 50 13.91 -10.33 8.66
N GLY A 51 14.78 -11.00 7.90
CA GLY A 51 15.72 -11.96 8.45
C GLY A 51 14.97 -13.15 9.09
N SER A 52 15.66 -13.89 9.94
CA SER A 52 15.26 -15.25 10.33
C SER A 52 14.10 -15.36 11.32
N ASN A 53 13.52 -14.29 11.89
CA ASN A 53 12.51 -14.43 12.97
C ASN A 53 11.54 -13.25 13.17
N ASN A 54 11.30 -12.38 12.18
CA ASN A 54 10.38 -11.25 12.40
C ASN A 54 8.99 -11.52 11.83
N ILE A 55 7.96 -11.28 12.64
CA ILE A 55 6.56 -11.27 12.20
C ILE A 55 6.29 -9.90 11.58
N PRO A 56 5.83 -9.82 10.31
CA PRO A 56 5.54 -8.53 9.69
C PRO A 56 4.43 -7.78 10.42
N GLU A 57 4.69 -6.54 10.83
CA GLU A 57 3.69 -5.63 11.34
C GLU A 57 3.29 -4.60 10.26
N PRO A 58 2.01 -4.49 9.89
CA PRO A 58 1.57 -3.55 8.88
C PRO A 58 1.77 -2.09 9.29
N ILE A 59 2.15 -1.24 8.35
CA ILE A 59 2.20 0.21 8.57
C ILE A 59 0.77 0.76 8.63
N LYS A 60 0.30 1.10 9.83
CA LYS A 60 -1.04 1.66 10.07
C LYS A 60 -0.95 3.16 10.37
N LEU A 61 -1.50 3.98 9.48
CA LEU A 61 -1.50 5.44 9.62
C LEU A 61 -2.91 5.99 9.55
N ASN A 62 -3.17 7.05 10.30
CA ASN A 62 -4.46 7.74 10.33
C ASN A 62 -4.27 9.25 10.21
N GLY A 63 -4.64 9.79 9.05
CA GLY A 63 -4.58 11.18 8.66
C GLY A 63 -5.96 11.79 8.42
N LEU A 64 -6.97 11.36 9.18
CA LEU A 64 -8.31 11.98 9.13
C LEU A 64 -8.32 13.41 9.69
N GLU A 65 -7.41 13.71 10.61
CA GLU A 65 -7.33 15.00 11.32
C GLU A 65 -6.01 15.76 11.06
N GLN A 66 -5.10 15.17 10.29
CA GLN A 66 -3.76 15.74 10.04
C GLN A 66 -3.14 15.20 8.76
N ASP A 67 -2.17 15.95 8.23
CA ASP A 67 -1.29 15.51 7.15
C ASP A 67 -0.49 14.25 7.56
N LEU A 68 -0.24 13.37 6.59
CA LEU A 68 0.62 12.20 6.73
C LEU A 68 1.90 12.40 5.93
N SER A 69 3.05 12.33 6.61
CA SER A 69 4.33 12.29 5.93
C SER A 69 5.34 11.45 6.72
N GLY A 70 6.31 10.87 6.01
CA GLY A 70 7.40 10.14 6.66
C GLY A 70 7.95 9.02 5.79
N THR A 71 9.00 8.38 6.31
CA THR A 71 9.54 7.14 5.76
C THR A 71 9.40 6.04 6.80
N TYR A 72 8.81 4.93 6.40
CA TYR A 72 8.53 3.76 7.21
C TYR A 72 9.19 2.55 6.57
N THR A 73 9.56 1.57 7.39
CA THR A 73 10.09 0.30 6.90
C THR A 73 9.20 -0.82 7.43
N ILE A 74 8.75 -1.70 6.55
CA ILE A 74 8.16 -2.97 6.93
C ILE A 74 9.16 -4.10 6.67
N LYS A 75 9.19 -5.05 7.60
CA LYS A 75 10.03 -6.24 7.55
C LYS A 75 9.20 -7.42 7.06
N VAL A 76 9.54 -7.98 5.91
CA VAL A 76 8.81 -9.06 5.23
C VAL A 76 9.81 -10.17 4.89
N PRO A 77 9.48 -11.46 5.08
CA PRO A 77 10.39 -12.55 4.71
C PRO A 77 10.90 -12.45 3.28
N SER A 78 12.14 -12.85 3.05
CA SER A 78 12.67 -12.99 1.70
C SER A 78 11.84 -13.95 0.87
N GLY A 79 11.57 -13.60 -0.38
CA GLY A 79 10.73 -14.39 -1.28
C GLY A 79 10.28 -13.63 -2.52
N ASP A 80 9.56 -14.33 -3.38
CA ASP A 80 8.93 -13.75 -4.56
C ASP A 80 7.48 -13.39 -4.23
N TYR A 81 7.13 -12.13 -4.43
CA TYR A 81 5.84 -11.59 -4.06
C TYR A 81 5.13 -10.96 -5.25
N SER A 82 3.81 -10.89 -5.11
CA SER A 82 2.95 -10.05 -5.94
C SER A 82 2.26 -9.03 -5.06
N LEU A 83 2.21 -7.79 -5.50
CA LEU A 83 1.52 -6.71 -4.78
C LEU A 83 0.06 -6.65 -5.25
N ILE A 84 -0.87 -6.71 -4.30
CA ILE A 84 -2.28 -6.37 -4.51
C ILE A 84 -2.63 -5.17 -3.63
N TYR A 85 -3.66 -4.43 -4.00
CA TYR A 85 -4.09 -3.25 -3.26
C TYR A 85 -5.59 -3.04 -3.38
N SER A 86 -6.18 -2.35 -2.39
CA SER A 86 -7.55 -1.91 -2.42
C SER A 86 -7.69 -0.48 -1.89
N GLY A 87 -8.42 0.37 -2.62
CA GLY A 87 -8.98 1.62 -2.15
C GLY A 87 -10.42 1.41 -1.67
N ILE A 88 -10.73 1.86 -0.47
CA ILE A 88 -12.06 1.83 0.13
C ILE A 88 -12.54 3.27 0.27
N ASN A 89 -13.65 3.62 -0.38
CA ASN A 89 -14.33 4.90 -0.19
C ASN A 89 -15.46 4.73 0.82
N TRP A 90 -15.40 5.47 1.94
CA TRP A 90 -16.47 5.47 2.94
C TRP A 90 -17.53 6.56 2.69
N GLY A 91 -17.34 7.38 1.66
CA GLY A 91 -18.23 8.45 1.24
C GLY A 91 -17.46 9.73 0.87
N GLY A 92 -18.08 10.58 0.04
CA GLY A 92 -17.46 11.83 -0.41
C GLY A 92 -16.39 11.63 -1.49
N PRO A 93 -15.52 12.65 -1.69
CA PRO A 93 -14.43 12.59 -2.67
C PRO A 93 -13.47 11.44 -2.39
N TYR A 94 -12.87 10.89 -3.44
CA TYR A 94 -11.87 9.83 -3.33
C TYR A 94 -10.70 10.03 -4.30
N ASN A 95 -9.48 9.92 -3.82
CA ASN A 95 -8.30 9.83 -4.67
C ASN A 95 -7.33 8.88 -4.01
N PHE A 96 -6.93 7.86 -4.77
CA PHE A 96 -5.89 6.92 -4.38
C PHE A 96 -4.76 7.02 -5.38
N GLN A 97 -3.55 7.24 -4.88
CA GLN A 97 -2.36 7.32 -5.70
C GLN A 97 -1.17 6.80 -4.92
N PHE A 98 -0.46 5.85 -5.53
CA PHE A 98 0.87 5.45 -5.07
C PHE A 98 1.77 5.10 -6.25
N THR A 99 3.07 5.15 -6.04
CA THR A 99 4.05 4.54 -6.94
C THR A 99 4.66 3.32 -6.26
N PHE A 100 4.98 2.30 -7.04
CA PHE A 100 5.80 1.19 -6.60
C PHE A 100 6.97 1.04 -7.57
N ASN A 101 8.20 1.21 -7.06
CA ASN A 101 9.43 1.22 -7.86
C ASN A 101 9.26 2.11 -9.12
N ASP A 102 8.86 3.37 -8.90
CA ASP A 102 8.62 4.42 -9.90
C ASP A 102 7.42 4.21 -10.84
N LYS A 103 6.73 3.07 -10.79
CA LYS A 103 5.50 2.84 -11.57
C LYS A 103 4.28 3.39 -10.83
N LEU A 104 3.53 4.28 -11.49
CA LEU A 104 2.32 4.91 -10.96
C LEU A 104 1.10 3.99 -11.02
N TYR A 105 0.35 3.97 -9.91
CA TYR A 105 -0.96 3.37 -9.78
C TYR A 105 -1.91 4.41 -9.20
N GLU A 106 -2.99 4.70 -9.90
CA GLU A 106 -3.96 5.69 -9.43
C GLU A 106 -5.41 5.38 -9.78
N LEU A 107 -6.29 5.89 -8.93
CA LEU A 107 -7.69 6.16 -9.21
C LEU A 107 -7.99 7.55 -8.66
N LEU A 108 -8.30 8.49 -9.56
CA LEU A 108 -8.64 9.86 -9.22
C LEU A 108 -10.15 10.07 -9.40
N ASP A 109 -10.77 10.86 -8.53
CA ASP A 109 -12.19 11.19 -8.66
C ASP A 109 -12.46 11.91 -9.98
N GLY A 110 -13.14 11.24 -10.90
CA GLY A 110 -13.50 11.78 -12.21
C GLY A 110 -14.98 12.14 -12.26
N SER A 111 -15.38 13.27 -11.66
CA SER A 111 -16.70 13.96 -11.73
C SER A 111 -17.98 13.11 -11.71
N GLY A 112 -17.89 11.83 -11.37
CA GLY A 112 -18.85 10.78 -11.71
C GLY A 112 -19.41 10.10 -10.48
N GLY A 113 -19.93 10.89 -9.55
CA GLY A 113 -20.82 10.44 -8.48
C GLY A 113 -20.18 9.74 -7.28
N ASN A 114 -21.00 9.59 -6.23
CA ASN A 114 -20.62 9.03 -4.93
C ASN A 114 -20.50 7.50 -5.02
N LEU A 115 -19.34 6.98 -5.42
CA LEU A 115 -19.02 5.55 -5.29
C LEU A 115 -18.68 5.24 -3.83
N VAL A 116 -19.31 4.22 -3.22
CA VAL A 116 -19.06 3.83 -1.81
C VAL A 116 -18.71 2.33 -1.75
N GLY A 117 -17.75 1.97 -0.91
CA GLY A 117 -17.26 0.60 -0.74
C GLY A 117 -15.84 0.41 -1.28
N SER A 118 -15.49 -0.82 -1.67
CA SER A 118 -14.25 -1.07 -2.41
C SER A 118 -14.42 -0.59 -3.85
N ILE A 119 -13.62 0.38 -4.27
CA ILE A 119 -13.80 1.07 -5.58
C ILE A 119 -12.54 1.06 -6.45
N TRP A 120 -11.41 0.61 -5.89
CA TRP A 120 -10.14 0.46 -6.61
C TRP A 120 -9.48 -0.82 -6.11
N ASN A 121 -9.25 -1.82 -6.96
CA ASN A 121 -8.58 -3.05 -6.56
C ASN A 121 -7.87 -3.65 -7.77
N LEU A 122 -6.62 -4.11 -7.61
CA LEU A 122 -5.94 -4.79 -8.71
C LEU A 122 -6.35 -6.27 -8.83
N GLY A 123 -6.73 -6.94 -7.73
CA GLY A 123 -7.33 -8.29 -7.71
C GLY A 123 -6.56 -9.41 -8.41
N ASN A 124 -5.39 -9.11 -8.98
CA ASN A 124 -4.56 -9.97 -9.79
C ASN A 124 -3.08 -9.80 -9.39
N LEU A 125 -2.27 -10.83 -9.62
CA LEU A 125 -0.90 -10.95 -9.10
C LEU A 125 0.15 -10.42 -10.09
N ASP A 126 -0.15 -9.31 -10.79
CA ASP A 126 0.67 -8.83 -11.91
C ASP A 126 1.83 -7.93 -11.48
N ILE A 127 1.78 -7.32 -10.29
CA ILE A 127 2.85 -6.47 -9.76
C ILE A 127 3.85 -7.33 -9.01
N LYS A 128 4.76 -7.96 -9.75
CA LYS A 128 5.74 -8.89 -9.18
C LYS A 128 6.97 -8.16 -8.66
N PHE A 129 7.48 -8.61 -7.52
CA PHE A 129 8.74 -8.15 -6.96
C PHE A 129 9.40 -9.24 -6.12
N ASN A 130 10.68 -9.08 -5.83
CA ASN A 130 11.45 -10.02 -5.02
C ASN A 130 12.05 -9.28 -3.82
N ILE A 131 12.02 -9.94 -2.67
CA ILE A 131 12.71 -9.53 -1.45
C ILE A 131 13.90 -10.46 -1.28
N ASN A 132 15.10 -9.91 -1.43
CA ASN A 132 16.34 -10.67 -1.26
C ASN A 132 16.70 -10.75 0.22
N SER A 133 17.20 -11.91 0.66
CA SER A 133 17.74 -12.06 2.01
C SER A 133 18.86 -11.04 2.24
N SER A 134 18.83 -10.39 3.40
CA SER A 134 19.93 -9.50 3.78
C SER A 134 21.15 -10.35 4.08
N THR A 135 22.22 -10.19 3.30
CA THR A 135 23.53 -10.86 3.54
C THR A 135 24.17 -10.40 4.84
#